data_AF-A0A813HFL8-F1
#
_entry.id   AF-A0A813HFL8-F1
#
_cell.length_a   1.000
_cell.length_b   1.000
_cell.length_c   1.000
_cell.angle_alpha   90.00
_cell.angle_beta   90.00
_cell.angle_gamma   90.00
#
_symmetry.space_group_name_H-M   'P 1'
#
loop_
_entity.id
_entity.type
_entity.pdbx_description
1 polymer ?
#
loop_
_entity_poly.entity_id
_entity_poly.type
_entity_poly.pdbx_seq_one_letter_code
_entity_poly.pdbx_strand_id
1 'polypeptide(L)'
;SKSLLLDFFGAGKPDQVMLSGLDQVVVCTAVDQLPTAGKSSSEELSAKIHVRRYRLQMKKSGSKLPRAEMEEIGPHMNLSLDRTKDPDKDRWKMAIKTPKAAKPKKAPE
;
A
#
# COMPACT_ATOMS: atom_id res chain seq x y z
N SER A 1 -8.36 0.13 -5.35
CA SER A 1 -6.92 0.46 -5.54
C SER A 1 -6.02 -0.13 -4.44
N LYS A 2 -6.33 -0.01 -3.14
CA LYS A 2 -5.47 -0.51 -2.04
C LYS A 2 -5.02 -1.97 -2.19
N SER A 3 -5.95 -2.89 -2.44
CA SER A 3 -5.62 -4.32 -2.58
C SER A 3 -4.60 -4.59 -3.68
N LEU A 4 -4.74 -3.91 -4.83
CA LEU A 4 -3.83 -4.06 -5.97
C LEU A 4 -2.41 -3.59 -5.63
N LEU A 5 -2.29 -2.43 -4.98
CA LEU A 5 -0.98 -1.86 -4.61
C LEU A 5 -0.28 -2.73 -3.55
N LEU A 6 -1.03 -3.28 -2.59
CA LEU A 6 -0.48 -4.18 -1.59
C LEU A 6 -0.05 -5.53 -2.18
N ASP A 7 -0.77 -6.04 -3.18
CA ASP A 7 -0.39 -7.30 -3.84
C ASP A 7 0.83 -7.11 -4.77
N PHE A 8 0.94 -5.94 -5.41
CA PHE A 8 2.06 -5.62 -6.30
C PHE A 8 3.36 -5.33 -5.55
N PHE A 9 3.31 -4.53 -4.48
CA PHE A 9 4.49 -4.13 -3.70
C PHE A 9 4.72 -5.00 -2.46
N GLY A 10 3.71 -5.73 -2.01
CA GLY A 10 3.82 -6.61 -0.86
C GLY A 10 4.59 -7.87 -1.22
N ALA A 11 5.64 -8.15 -0.45
CA ALA A 11 6.29 -9.45 -0.49
C ALA A 11 5.48 -10.49 0.31
N GLY A 12 6.03 -11.70 0.44
CA GLY A 12 5.51 -12.70 1.38
C GLY A 12 5.36 -12.14 2.80
N LYS A 13 4.55 -12.81 3.62
CA LYS A 13 4.35 -12.46 5.04
C LYS A 13 5.24 -13.35 5.90
N PRO A 14 6.49 -12.95 6.21
CA PRO A 14 7.35 -13.72 7.10
C PRO A 14 6.93 -13.55 8.56
N ASP A 15 7.17 -14.55 9.38
CA ASP A 15 6.95 -14.46 10.84
C ASP A 15 7.98 -13.57 11.52
N GLN A 16 9.19 -13.46 10.94
CA GLN A 16 10.28 -12.65 11.45
C GLN A 16 11.01 -11.93 10.31
N VAL A 17 11.46 -10.70 10.58
CA VAL A 17 12.22 -9.89 9.62
C VAL A 17 13.52 -9.40 10.26
N MET A 18 14.59 -9.38 9.48
CA MET A 18 15.84 -8.78 9.92
C MET A 18 15.73 -7.26 9.86
N LEU A 19 16.14 -6.58 10.94
CA LEU A 19 16.09 -5.11 11.00
C LEU A 19 16.97 -4.45 9.94
N SER A 20 18.10 -5.06 9.58
CA SER A 20 18.96 -4.60 8.49
C SER A 20 18.31 -4.68 7.11
N GLY A 21 17.25 -5.48 6.95
CA GLY A 21 16.47 -5.57 5.72
C GLY A 21 15.42 -4.48 5.57
N LEU A 22 15.16 -3.67 6.61
CA LEU A 22 14.20 -2.56 6.57
C LEU A 22 14.85 -1.30 5.99
N ASP A 23 15.20 -1.34 4.71
CA ASP A 23 15.90 -0.26 4.01
C ASP A 23 14.98 0.64 3.18
N GLN A 24 13.80 0.16 2.77
CA GLN A 24 12.94 0.88 1.83
C GLN A 24 11.50 0.98 2.31
N VAL A 25 10.86 2.11 2.00
CA VAL A 25 9.45 2.37 2.29
C VAL A 25 8.76 2.86 1.01
N VAL A 26 7.65 2.23 0.68
CA VAL A 26 6.76 2.68 -0.40
C VAL A 26 5.54 3.35 0.23
N VAL A 27 5.30 4.61 -0.14
CA VAL A 27 4.18 5.42 0.35
C VAL A 27 3.20 5.63 -0.79
N CYS A 28 1.95 5.24 -0.56
CA CYS A 28 0.83 5.43 -1.48
C CYS A 28 -0.16 6.42 -0.88
N THR A 29 -0.22 7.62 -1.45
CA THR A 29 -1.09 8.71 -0.99
C THR A 29 -2.27 8.86 -1.94
N ALA A 30 -3.50 8.77 -1.41
CA ALA A 30 -4.70 9.16 -2.14
C ALA A 30 -4.94 10.65 -1.96
N VAL A 31 -5.07 11.38 -3.06
CA VAL A 31 -5.37 12.82 -3.06
C VAL A 31 -6.82 13.01 -3.43
N ASP A 32 -7.59 13.55 -2.49
CA ASP A 32 -8.95 13.99 -2.72
C ASP A 32 -8.91 15.43 -3.26
N GLN A 33 -9.50 15.67 -4.43
CA GLN A 33 -9.57 17.03 -4.99
C GLN A 33 -10.91 17.64 -4.57
N LEU A 34 -10.86 18.68 -3.73
CA LEU A 34 -12.04 19.45 -3.39
C LEU A 34 -12.60 20.08 -4.69
N PRO A 35 -13.91 19.98 -4.97
CA PRO A 35 -14.51 20.57 -6.16
C PRO A 35 -14.27 22.08 -6.12
N THR A 36 -13.36 22.57 -6.96
CA THR A 36 -13.14 24.01 -7.10
C THR A 36 -14.31 24.55 -7.91
N ALA A 37 -15.11 25.42 -7.28
CA ALA A 37 -16.28 26.04 -7.90
C ALA A 37 -15.87 26.75 -9.20
N GLY A 38 -16.28 26.20 -10.35
CA GLY A 38 -16.09 26.82 -11.67
C GLY A 38 -15.54 25.91 -12.78
N LYS A 39 -15.23 24.64 -12.52
CA LYS A 39 -14.78 23.69 -13.56
C LYS A 39 -15.66 22.44 -13.54
N SER A 40 -16.38 22.20 -14.64
CA SER A 40 -17.44 21.19 -14.77
C SER A 40 -17.04 20.01 -15.66
N SER A 41 -15.74 19.76 -15.84
CA SER A 41 -15.26 18.63 -16.66
C SER A 41 -15.11 17.37 -15.80
N SER A 42 -15.56 16.24 -16.35
CA SER A 42 -15.51 14.90 -15.74
C SER A 42 -14.10 14.44 -15.33
N GLU A 43 -13.05 15.12 -15.79
CA GLU A 43 -11.65 14.84 -15.46
C GLU A 43 -11.28 15.22 -14.01
N GLU A 44 -11.95 16.21 -13.41
CA GLU A 44 -11.61 16.69 -12.05
C GLU A 44 -12.12 15.76 -10.93
N LEU A 45 -13.05 14.85 -11.22
CA LEU A 45 -13.56 13.87 -10.27
C LEU A 45 -12.73 12.57 -10.20
N SER A 46 -11.69 12.47 -11.04
CA SER A 46 -10.81 11.28 -11.05
C SER A 46 -9.94 11.24 -9.79
N ALA A 47 -10.07 10.18 -9.01
CA ALA A 47 -9.24 9.98 -7.82
C ALA A 47 -7.76 9.85 -8.22
N LYS A 48 -6.90 10.65 -7.60
CA LYS A 48 -5.46 10.67 -7.88
C LYS A 48 -4.71 9.91 -6.79
N ILE A 49 -3.76 9.08 -7.20
CA ILE A 49 -2.90 8.31 -6.29
C ILE A 49 -1.45 8.63 -6.61
N HIS A 50 -0.71 9.08 -5.61
CA HIS A 50 0.73 9.25 -5.70
C HIS A 50 1.44 8.07 -5.05
N VAL A 51 2.37 7.46 -5.77
CA VAL A 51 3.26 6.43 -5.23
C VAL A 51 4.68 7.00 -5.19
N ARG A 52 5.30 6.91 -4.03
CA ARG A 52 6.67 7.36 -3.76
C ARG A 52 7.45 6.25 -3.08
N ARG A 53 8.73 6.14 -3.40
CA ARG A 53 9.65 5.20 -2.74
C ARG A 53 10.79 5.97 -2.09
N TYR A 54 11.01 5.65 -0.83
CA TYR A 54 12.03 6.26 0.00
C TYR A 54 13.00 5.21 0.52
N ARG A 55 14.26 5.60 0.68
CA ARG A 55 15.23 4.89 1.50
C ARG A 55 15.09 5.33 2.95
N LEU A 56 15.13 4.38 3.87
CA LEU A 56 14.95 4.58 5.30
C LEU A 56 16.31 4.59 6.01
N GLN A 57 16.61 5.67 6.71
CA GLN A 57 17.80 5.81 7.53
C GLN A 57 17.41 5.88 9.01
N MET A 58 17.95 4.97 9.80
CA MET A 58 17.72 4.94 11.25
C MET A 58 18.88 5.61 11.98
N LYS A 59 18.66 6.82 12.49
CA LYS A 59 19.65 7.60 13.24
C LYS A 59 19.47 7.47 14.75
N LYS A 60 20.55 7.72 15.50
CA LYS A 60 20.52 7.75 16.97
C LYS A 60 19.61 8.89 17.45
N SER A 61 18.67 8.58 18.36
CA SER A 61 17.64 9.52 18.84
C SER A 61 17.74 9.84 20.35
N GLY A 62 18.64 9.19 21.09
CA GLY A 62 18.72 9.30 22.55
C GLY A 62 17.67 8.48 23.33
N SER A 63 16.77 7.79 22.63
CA SER A 63 15.77 6.89 23.22
C SER A 63 15.94 5.44 22.71
N LYS A 64 15.10 4.51 23.18
CA LYS A 64 15.07 3.12 22.70
C LYS A 64 14.66 3.01 21.22
N LEU A 65 13.89 3.97 20.69
CA LEU A 65 13.42 3.95 19.29
C LEU A 65 14.33 4.84 18.43
N PRO A 66 14.89 4.35 17.30
CA PRO A 66 15.70 5.18 16.41
C PRO A 66 14.87 6.28 15.74
N ARG A 67 15.54 7.36 15.32
CA ARG A 67 14.91 8.42 14.52
C ARG A 67 14.92 7.97 13.05
N ALA A 68 13.73 7.80 12.47
CA ALA A 68 13.57 7.50 11.06
C ALA A 68 13.72 8.78 10.22
N GLU A 69 14.63 8.76 9.26
CA GLU A 69 14.75 9.76 8.21
C GLU A 69 14.56 9.08 6.85
N MET A 70 13.97 9.79 5.91
CA MET A 70 13.57 9.24 4.62
C MET A 70 14.18 10.07 3.50
N GLU A 71 14.83 9.42 2.55
CA GLU A 71 15.42 10.03 1.36
C GLU A 71 14.68 9.50 0.13
N GLU A 72 14.22 10.38 -0.76
CA GLU A 72 13.50 9.93 -1.96
C GLU A 72 14.48 9.29 -2.94
N ILE A 73 14.24 8.02 -3.28
CA ILE A 73 15.05 7.27 -4.24
C ILE A 73 14.33 7.04 -5.56
N GLY A 74 13.07 7.50 -5.68
CA GLY A 74 12.17 7.20 -6.79
C GLY A 74 11.82 5.70 -6.86
N PRO A 75 10.90 5.24 -7.73
CA PRO A 75 10.16 5.96 -8.75
C PRO A 75 9.06 6.86 -8.18
N HIS A 76 8.77 7.93 -8.90
CA HIS A 76 7.76 8.93 -8.57
C HIS A 76 6.58 8.76 -9.53
N MET A 77 5.52 8.09 -9.08
CA MET A 77 4.36 7.79 -9.94
C MET A 77 3.15 8.64 -9.53
N ASN A 78 2.52 9.26 -10.51
CA ASN A 78 1.25 9.98 -10.36
C ASN A 78 0.21 9.25 -11.19
N LEU A 79 -0.73 8.60 -10.53
CA LEU A 79 -1.76 7.77 -11.14
C LEU A 79 -3.09 8.50 -11.05
N SER A 80 -3.85 8.52 -12.14
CA SER A 80 -5.26 8.90 -12.16
C SER A 80 -6.12 7.67 -12.41
N LEU A 81 -7.24 7.56 -11.70
CA LEU A 81 -8.23 6.52 -11.94
C LEU A 81 -9.16 6.95 -13.10
N ASP A 82 -9.10 6.21 -14.20
CA ASP A 82 -10.00 6.37 -15.36
C ASP A 82 -11.10 5.30 -15.30
N ARG A 83 -10.84 4.12 -15.87
CA ARG A 83 -11.81 3.01 -15.90
C ARG A 83 -11.54 2.00 -14.79
N THR A 84 -12.62 1.53 -14.14
CA THR A 84 -12.57 0.46 -13.13
C THR A 84 -13.45 -0.70 -13.56
N LYS A 85 -12.95 -1.93 -13.42
CA LYS A 85 -13.71 -3.16 -13.63
C LYS A 85 -13.58 -4.04 -12.39
N ASP A 86 -14.67 -4.15 -11.65
CA ASP A 86 -14.71 -5.00 -10.47
C ASP A 86 -14.90 -6.48 -10.84
N PRO A 87 -14.34 -7.40 -10.04
CA PRO A 87 -14.52 -8.83 -10.27
C PRO A 87 -15.95 -9.27 -9.93
N ASP A 88 -16.45 -10.27 -10.66
CA ASP A 88 -17.71 -10.93 -10.32
C ASP A 88 -17.63 -11.53 -8.90
N LYS A 89 -18.76 -11.49 -8.19
CA LYS A 89 -18.85 -11.94 -6.78
C LYS A 89 -18.35 -13.37 -6.59
N ASP A 90 -18.65 -14.29 -7.51
CA ASP A 90 -18.26 -15.69 -7.38
C ASP A 90 -16.76 -15.90 -7.68
N ARG A 91 -16.19 -15.13 -8.63
CA ARG A 91 -14.74 -15.11 -8.88
C ARG A 91 -13.99 -14.57 -7.68
N TRP A 92 -14.48 -13.48 -7.09
CA TRP A 92 -13.88 -12.90 -5.88
C TRP A 92 -13.86 -13.90 -4.72
N LYS A 93 -14.98 -14.58 -4.44
CA LYS A 93 -15.08 -15.61 -3.39
C LYS A 93 -14.10 -16.76 -3.60
N MET A 94 -13.92 -17.21 -4.84
CA MET A 94 -12.98 -18.27 -5.16
C MET A 94 -11.52 -17.83 -4.93
N ALA A 95 -11.17 -16.60 -5.33
CA ALA A 95 -9.82 -16.06 -5.21
C ALA A 95 -9.37 -15.84 -3.75
N ILE A 96 -10.27 -15.40 -2.87
CA ILE A 96 -9.95 -15.13 -1.45
C ILE A 96 -9.98 -16.38 -0.55
N LYS A 97 -10.20 -17.58 -1.12
CA LYS A 97 -10.35 -18.80 -0.35
C LYS A 97 -9.00 -19.26 0.21
N THR A 98 -8.84 -19.19 1.53
CA THR A 98 -7.66 -19.71 2.22
C THR A 98 -7.63 -21.25 2.22
N PRO A 99 -6.50 -21.90 1.89
CA PRO A 99 -6.37 -23.35 1.97
C PRO A 99 -6.62 -23.85 3.39
N LYS A 100 -7.28 -25.01 3.51
CA LYS A 100 -7.67 -25.58 4.82
C LYS A 100 -6.48 -25.82 5.75
N ALA A 101 -5.31 -26.12 5.19
CA ALA A 101 -4.07 -26.35 5.93
C ALA A 101 -3.48 -25.07 6.56
N ALA A 102 -3.77 -23.89 6.02
CA ALA A 102 -3.27 -22.60 6.53
C ALA A 102 -4.26 -21.93 7.49
N LYS A 103 -5.42 -22.54 7.78
CA LYS A 103 -6.33 -22.02 8.80
C LYS A 103 -5.75 -22.36 10.18
N PRO A 104 -5.65 -21.39 11.09
CA PRO A 104 -5.20 -21.68 12.45
C PRO A 104 -6.13 -22.72 13.06
N LYS A 105 -5.57 -23.86 13.49
CA LYS A 105 -6.31 -24.84 14.28
C LYS A 105 -6.69 -24.15 15.59
N LYS A 106 -7.97 -24.21 15.97
CA LYS A 106 -8.40 -23.78 17.30
C LYS A 106 -7.55 -24.52 18.33
N ALA A 107 -6.79 -23.79 19.14
CA ALA A 107 -6.13 -24.36 20.30
C ALA A 107 -7.22 -24.79 21.30
N PRO A 108 -7.11 -25.98 21.92
CA PRO A 108 -7.97 -26.33 23.04
C PRO A 108 -7.68 -25.37 24.21
N GLU A 109 -8.76 -24.93 24.85
CA GLU A 109 -8.78 -24.11 26.07
C GLU A 109 -8.18 -24.86 27.27
#